data_AF-X1CQM6-F1
#
_entry.id   AF-X1CQM6-F1
#
_cell.length_a   1.000
_cell.length_b   1.000
_cell.length_c   1.000
_cell.angle_alpha   90.00
_cell.angle_beta   90.00
_cell.angle_gamma   90.00
#
_symmetry.space_group_name_H-M   'P 1'
#
loop_
_entity.id
_entity.type
_entity.pdbx_description
1 polymer ?
#
loop_
_entity_poly.entity_id
_entity_poly.type
_entity_poly.pdbx_seq_one_letter_code
_entity_poly.pdbx_strand_id
1 'polypeptide(L)'
;EIMQPKTKTGKNPKTSTINGGHRNGRLDFLAQMLRVREEAIETTARLEAAIDRIGKVATTDAHPPAAMAEKAEAVGVTKGKLNTLSTVLLGILAGVFIGLGAMLCTVVTTDAGLGFGLTKLLGGLAFCLGLILVVVAGAELFTGNCLIIMSWMSGRTSLARLLRNWGLVYFANLAGSLSLVGLMFYTNQWVFNDYGVGANALLIANAKVDLTFGSALARGILCNALVCLAIWLCFSARTVVDKILA
;
A
#
# COMPACT_ATOMS: atom_id res chain seq x y z
N GLU A 1 -78.65 18.55 57.65
CA GLU A 1 -79.59 19.64 57.31
C GLU A 1 -79.86 19.58 55.81
N ILE A 2 -81.13 19.48 55.38
CA ILE A 2 -81.72 19.96 54.08
C ILE A 2 -81.00 19.55 52.75
N MET A 3 -81.57 18.99 51.66
CA MET A 3 -82.94 18.65 51.19
C MET A 3 -82.81 17.65 50.00
N GLN A 4 -83.89 16.94 49.63
CA GLN A 4 -84.18 16.55 48.22
C GLN A 4 -85.41 17.39 47.74
N PRO A 5 -86.08 17.24 46.55
CA PRO A 5 -85.91 16.28 45.42
C PRO A 5 -86.27 16.78 43.97
N LYS A 6 -86.27 15.84 42.98
CA LYS A 6 -87.05 15.82 41.68
C LYS A 6 -86.61 16.82 40.56
N THR A 7 -86.82 16.59 39.24
CA THR A 7 -87.81 15.72 38.52
C THR A 7 -87.34 15.21 37.13
N LYS A 8 -87.99 14.13 36.66
CA LYS A 8 -88.04 13.46 35.32
C LYS A 8 -87.97 14.42 34.11
N THR A 9 -87.43 14.08 32.92
CA THR A 9 -87.68 12.94 31.98
C THR A 9 -86.46 12.76 31.02
N GLY A 10 -86.33 11.85 30.04
CA GLY A 10 -87.11 10.66 29.59
C GLY A 10 -86.79 10.21 28.14
N LYS A 11 -87.25 9.01 27.73
CA LYS A 11 -87.19 8.35 26.38
C LYS A 11 -85.81 8.03 25.73
N ASN A 12 -85.56 6.72 25.57
CA ASN A 12 -84.81 6.09 24.45
C ASN A 12 -85.62 6.25 23.12
N PRO A 13 -85.09 5.99 21.89
CA PRO A 13 -83.89 5.20 21.56
C PRO A 13 -82.97 5.72 20.42
N LYS A 14 -81.82 5.05 20.26
CA LYS A 14 -81.04 4.80 19.02
C LYS A 14 -81.07 5.84 17.88
N THR A 15 -79.92 6.49 17.65
CA THR A 15 -79.50 6.93 16.31
C THR A 15 -78.08 6.45 16.03
N SER A 16 -77.97 5.40 15.22
CA SER A 16 -76.69 4.90 14.72
C SER A 16 -76.18 5.78 13.57
N THR A 17 -75.28 6.72 13.86
CA THR A 17 -74.52 7.43 12.82
C THR A 17 -73.20 6.71 12.53
N ILE A 18 -73.29 5.74 11.63
CA ILE A 18 -72.16 5.03 11.03
C ILE A 18 -71.37 6.03 10.16
N ASN A 19 -70.26 6.61 10.66
CA ASN A 19 -69.21 7.19 9.79
C ASN A 19 -67.86 7.57 10.46
N GLY A 20 -67.46 6.93 11.57
CA GLY A 20 -66.15 7.18 12.22
C GLY A 20 -65.04 6.18 11.87
N GLY A 21 -65.31 4.87 12.05
CA GLY A 21 -64.27 3.84 12.06
C GLY A 21 -63.55 3.57 10.72
N HIS A 22 -64.15 3.93 9.59
CA HIS A 22 -63.61 3.62 8.27
C HIS A 22 -62.49 4.57 7.79
N ARG A 23 -62.33 5.75 8.42
CA ARG A 23 -61.25 6.68 8.08
C ARG A 23 -59.95 6.39 8.84
N ASN A 24 -60.02 6.11 10.14
CA ASN A 24 -58.83 5.79 10.94
C ASN A 24 -58.13 4.52 10.45
N GLY A 25 -58.86 3.41 10.28
CA GLY A 25 -58.26 2.18 9.75
C GLY A 25 -57.63 2.34 8.36
N ARG A 26 -58.10 3.29 7.55
CA ARG A 26 -57.49 3.62 6.24
C ARG A 26 -56.23 4.46 6.39
N LEU A 27 -56.16 5.35 7.37
CA LEU A 27 -54.96 6.14 7.70
C LEU A 27 -53.88 5.27 8.37
N ASP A 28 -54.26 4.39 9.29
CA ASP A 28 -53.35 3.43 9.93
C ASP A 28 -52.77 2.45 8.88
N PHE A 29 -53.61 1.96 7.95
CA PHE A 29 -53.18 1.14 6.83
C PHE A 29 -52.22 1.88 5.88
N LEU A 30 -52.47 3.17 5.58
CA LEU A 30 -51.55 3.99 4.80
C LEU A 30 -50.21 4.21 5.53
N ALA A 31 -50.23 4.49 6.84
CA ALA A 31 -49.02 4.64 7.64
C ALA A 31 -48.20 3.34 7.71
N GLN A 32 -48.86 2.19 7.83
CA GLN A 32 -48.20 0.89 7.83
C GLN A 32 -47.62 0.55 6.45
N MET A 33 -48.32 0.85 5.35
CA MET A 33 -47.75 0.71 3.99
C MET A 33 -46.56 1.63 3.75
N LEU A 34 -46.56 2.86 4.27
CA LEU A 34 -45.43 3.79 4.16
C LEU A 34 -44.20 3.24 4.89
N ARG A 35 -44.35 2.72 6.11
CA ARG A 35 -43.24 2.09 6.85
C ARG A 35 -42.66 0.88 6.12
N VAL A 36 -43.52 -0.02 5.61
CA VAL A 36 -43.07 -1.19 4.83
C VAL A 36 -42.34 -0.74 3.55
N ARG A 37 -42.76 0.37 2.93
CA ARG A 37 -42.06 0.96 1.78
C ARG A 37 -40.71 1.56 2.15
N GLU A 38 -40.59 2.24 3.30
CA GLU A 38 -39.33 2.79 3.81
C GLU A 38 -38.33 1.68 4.18
N GLU A 39 -38.77 0.64 4.90
CA GLU A 39 -37.96 -0.55 5.21
C GLU A 39 -37.50 -1.28 3.93
N ALA A 40 -38.36 -1.41 2.93
CA ALA A 40 -37.99 -1.99 1.63
C ALA A 40 -36.92 -1.16 0.91
N ILE A 41 -37.04 0.17 0.92
CA ILE A 41 -36.06 1.10 0.31
C ILE A 41 -34.71 1.03 1.05
N GLU A 42 -34.72 0.99 2.38
CA GLU A 42 -33.47 0.86 3.14
C GLU A 42 -32.82 -0.51 2.90
N THR A 43 -33.61 -1.57 2.81
CA THR A 43 -33.13 -2.93 2.52
C THR A 43 -32.53 -3.03 1.11
N THR A 44 -33.14 -2.42 0.09
CA THR A 44 -32.54 -2.38 -1.26
C THR A 44 -31.27 -1.52 -1.30
N ALA A 45 -31.24 -0.36 -0.64
CA ALA A 45 -30.03 0.48 -0.58
C ALA A 45 -28.86 -0.24 0.13
N ARG A 46 -29.13 -0.98 1.21
CA ARG A 46 -28.13 -1.83 1.89
C ARG A 46 -27.67 -2.99 1.00
N LEU A 47 -28.56 -3.59 0.22
CA LEU A 47 -28.24 -4.65 -0.73
C LEU A 47 -27.38 -4.14 -1.89
N GLU A 48 -27.71 -2.99 -2.49
CA GLU A 48 -26.90 -2.34 -3.52
C GLU A 48 -25.50 -1.99 -2.99
N ALA A 49 -25.39 -1.43 -1.79
CA ALA A 49 -24.11 -1.17 -1.15
C ALA A 49 -23.30 -2.44 -0.85
N ALA A 50 -23.96 -3.57 -0.55
CA ALA A 50 -23.31 -4.87 -0.39
C ALA A 50 -22.86 -5.45 -1.74
N ILE A 51 -23.67 -5.32 -2.79
CA ILE A 51 -23.35 -5.75 -4.16
C ILE A 51 -22.20 -4.92 -4.74
N ASP A 52 -22.16 -3.61 -4.54
CA ASP A 52 -21.03 -2.75 -4.95
C ASP A 52 -19.74 -3.11 -4.19
N ARG A 53 -19.83 -3.41 -2.88
CA ARG A 53 -18.67 -3.93 -2.12
C ARG A 53 -18.19 -5.29 -2.62
N ILE A 54 -19.10 -6.23 -2.87
CA ILE A 54 -18.77 -7.55 -3.42
C ILE A 54 -18.16 -7.38 -4.82
N GLY A 55 -18.74 -6.52 -5.67
CA GLY A 55 -18.24 -6.17 -6.99
C GLY A 55 -16.80 -5.64 -6.92
N LYS A 56 -16.53 -4.62 -6.09
CA LYS A 56 -15.19 -4.05 -5.88
C LYS A 56 -14.15 -5.03 -5.32
N VAL A 57 -14.59 -6.08 -4.62
CA VAL A 57 -13.75 -7.19 -4.16
C VAL A 57 -13.57 -8.27 -5.24
N ALA A 58 -14.55 -8.44 -6.13
CA ALA A 58 -14.54 -9.40 -7.23
C ALA A 58 -13.85 -8.91 -8.52
N THR A 59 -13.68 -7.60 -8.74
CA THR A 59 -12.88 -7.09 -9.87
C THR A 59 -11.39 -7.32 -9.64
N THR A 60 -10.72 -7.81 -10.69
CA THR A 60 -9.27 -7.97 -10.77
C THR A 60 -8.55 -6.67 -11.16
N ASP A 61 -9.26 -5.55 -11.28
CA ASP A 61 -8.68 -4.30 -11.80
C ASP A 61 -7.67 -3.70 -10.81
N ALA A 62 -6.62 -3.10 -11.37
CA ALA A 62 -5.61 -2.38 -10.61
C ALA A 62 -6.25 -1.22 -9.81
N HIS A 63 -5.78 -0.98 -8.58
CA HIS A 63 -6.36 0.10 -7.77
C HIS A 63 -6.15 1.49 -8.42
N PRO A 64 -7.17 2.37 -8.41
CA PRO A 64 -7.06 3.70 -8.99
C PRO A 64 -6.08 4.59 -8.20
N PRO A 65 -5.50 5.65 -8.82
CA PRO A 65 -4.48 6.50 -8.20
C PRO A 65 -4.84 7.06 -6.81
N ALA A 66 -6.10 7.38 -6.56
CA ALA A 66 -6.56 7.83 -5.24
C ALA A 66 -6.39 6.76 -4.15
N ALA A 67 -6.77 5.51 -4.43
CA ALA A 67 -6.58 4.39 -3.51
C ALA A 67 -5.10 4.02 -3.34
N MET A 68 -4.26 4.22 -4.38
CA MET A 68 -2.80 4.08 -4.26
C MET A 68 -2.23 5.13 -3.29
N ALA A 69 -2.73 6.37 -3.31
CA ALA A 69 -2.30 7.43 -2.40
C ALA A 69 -2.65 7.12 -0.94
N GLU A 70 -3.89 6.70 -0.67
CA GLU A 70 -4.33 6.27 0.67
C GLU A 70 -3.49 5.09 1.19
N LYS A 71 -3.19 4.12 0.32
CA LYS A 71 -2.33 2.96 0.63
C LYS A 71 -0.88 3.38 0.92
N ALA A 72 -0.31 4.29 0.14
CA ALA A 72 1.01 4.86 0.37
C ALA A 72 1.09 5.60 1.72
N GLU A 73 0.06 6.38 2.05
CA GLU A 73 -0.06 7.07 3.34
C GLU A 73 -0.15 6.07 4.51
N ALA A 74 -1.03 5.07 4.43
CA ALA A 74 -1.20 4.07 5.47
C ALA A 74 0.08 3.23 5.70
N VAL A 75 0.78 2.85 4.63
CA VAL A 75 2.10 2.22 4.69
C VAL A 75 3.12 3.16 5.33
N GLY A 76 3.12 4.45 4.98
CA GLY A 76 3.98 5.46 5.59
C GLY A 76 3.80 5.59 7.11
N VAL A 77 2.55 5.68 7.57
CA VAL A 77 2.21 5.70 9.01
C VAL A 77 2.69 4.43 9.72
N THR A 78 2.56 3.28 9.07
CA THR A 78 2.97 1.98 9.63
C THR A 78 4.49 1.91 9.77
N LYS A 79 5.24 2.20 8.71
CA LYS A 79 6.72 2.23 8.70
C LYS A 79 7.29 3.24 9.69
N GLY A 80 6.64 4.41 9.82
CA GLY A 80 7.02 5.45 10.79
C GLY A 80 6.78 5.06 12.27
N LYS A 81 5.98 4.03 12.53
CA LYS A 81 5.68 3.50 13.88
C LYS A 81 6.44 2.21 14.22
N LEU A 82 7.18 1.61 13.29
CA LEU A 82 7.94 0.38 13.55
C LEU A 82 8.95 0.55 14.71
N ASN A 83 9.09 -0.51 15.50
CA ASN A 83 10.09 -0.59 16.56
C ASN A 83 11.50 -0.68 15.93
N THR A 84 12.52 -0.25 16.68
CA THR A 84 13.89 -0.14 16.14
C THR A 84 14.46 -1.47 15.66
N LEU A 85 14.20 -2.57 16.39
CA LEU A 85 14.72 -3.90 16.06
C LEU A 85 14.16 -4.41 14.73
N SER A 86 12.84 -4.33 14.55
CA SER A 86 12.18 -4.71 13.28
C SER A 86 12.66 -3.85 12.11
N THR A 87 12.77 -2.53 12.29
CA THR A 87 13.31 -1.63 11.25
C THR A 87 14.76 -1.99 10.86
N VAL A 88 15.62 -2.29 11.83
CA VAL A 88 17.02 -2.65 11.58
C VAL A 88 17.15 -4.03 10.93
N LEU A 89 16.43 -5.05 11.41
CA LEU A 89 16.50 -6.40 10.83
C LEU A 89 15.93 -6.44 9.40
N LEU A 90 14.79 -5.79 9.15
CA LEU A 90 14.23 -5.66 7.79
C LEU A 90 15.11 -4.78 6.89
N GLY A 91 15.83 -3.80 7.48
CA GLY A 91 16.79 -2.97 6.75
C GLY A 91 18.05 -3.74 6.34
N ILE A 92 18.60 -4.57 7.23
CA ILE A 92 19.72 -5.48 6.91
C ILE A 92 19.31 -6.42 5.79
N LEU A 93 18.11 -7.01 5.89
CA LEU A 93 17.58 -7.91 4.86
C LEU A 93 17.43 -7.21 3.49
N ALA A 94 16.91 -5.98 3.46
CA ALA A 94 16.83 -5.19 2.22
C ALA A 94 18.22 -4.87 1.63
N GLY A 95 19.22 -4.59 2.47
CA GLY A 95 20.61 -4.40 2.06
C GLY A 95 21.20 -5.64 1.38
N VAL A 96 20.96 -6.83 1.95
CA VAL A 96 21.35 -8.11 1.37
C VAL A 96 20.65 -8.34 0.02
N PHE A 97 19.33 -8.10 -0.07
CA PHE A 97 18.59 -8.32 -1.32
C PHE A 97 19.03 -7.44 -2.48
N ILE A 98 19.25 -6.14 -2.23
CA ILE A 98 19.82 -5.24 -3.27
C ILE A 98 21.26 -5.65 -3.63
N GLY A 99 22.04 -6.12 -2.65
CA GLY A 99 23.36 -6.70 -2.89
C GLY A 99 23.33 -7.96 -3.78
N LEU A 100 22.35 -8.86 -3.60
CA LEU A 100 22.17 -10.05 -4.44
C LEU A 100 21.79 -9.67 -5.88
N GLY A 101 20.90 -8.69 -6.07
CA GLY A 101 20.60 -8.13 -7.39
C GLY A 101 21.83 -7.49 -8.06
N ALA A 102 22.68 -6.79 -7.29
CA ALA A 102 23.93 -6.22 -7.78
C ALA A 102 24.96 -7.30 -8.16
N MET A 103 25.05 -8.40 -7.39
CA MET A 103 25.92 -9.54 -7.70
C MET A 103 25.47 -10.24 -8.98
N LEU A 104 24.17 -10.54 -9.12
CA LEU A 104 23.63 -11.14 -10.35
C LEU A 104 23.85 -10.25 -11.57
N CYS A 105 23.62 -8.93 -11.44
CA CYS A 105 23.93 -7.94 -12.46
C CYS A 105 25.43 -7.95 -12.86
N THR A 106 26.33 -8.06 -11.88
CA THR A 106 27.78 -8.13 -12.14
C THR A 106 28.14 -9.42 -12.89
N VAL A 107 27.63 -10.57 -12.45
CA VAL A 107 27.88 -11.86 -13.13
C VAL A 107 27.34 -11.84 -14.56
N VAL A 108 26.07 -11.45 -14.77
CA VAL A 108 25.41 -11.42 -16.09
C VAL A 108 26.08 -10.44 -17.06
N THR A 109 26.72 -9.37 -16.56
CA THR A 109 27.45 -8.41 -17.41
C THR A 109 28.93 -8.72 -17.60
N THR A 110 29.46 -9.72 -16.90
CA THR A 110 30.85 -10.17 -17.05
C THR A 110 30.96 -11.01 -18.33
N ASP A 111 31.84 -10.61 -19.23
CA ASP A 111 32.11 -11.30 -20.51
C ASP A 111 30.87 -11.63 -21.36
N ALA A 112 29.85 -10.76 -21.31
CA ALA A 112 28.55 -11.06 -21.90
C ALA A 112 28.55 -11.20 -23.44
N GLY A 113 29.58 -10.73 -24.16
CA GLY A 113 29.71 -10.84 -25.63
C GLY A 113 28.66 -10.09 -26.49
N LEU A 114 27.58 -9.58 -25.89
CA LEU A 114 26.37 -9.10 -26.58
C LEU A 114 26.38 -7.60 -26.97
N GLY A 115 27.52 -6.93 -26.84
CA GLY A 115 27.65 -5.49 -27.08
C GLY A 115 27.02 -4.61 -25.98
N PHE A 116 27.34 -3.32 -25.96
CA PHE A 116 27.05 -2.44 -24.81
C PHE A 116 25.57 -2.36 -24.44
N GLY A 117 24.68 -2.06 -25.41
CA GLY A 117 23.27 -1.83 -25.14
C GLY A 117 22.55 -3.05 -24.55
N LEU A 118 22.73 -4.22 -25.18
CA LEU A 118 22.09 -5.46 -24.74
C LEU A 118 22.70 -5.96 -23.42
N THR A 119 24.01 -5.80 -23.21
CA THR A 119 24.67 -6.09 -21.92
C THR A 119 24.07 -5.24 -20.80
N LYS A 120 23.85 -3.93 -21.02
CA LYS A 120 23.22 -3.05 -20.00
C LYS A 120 21.74 -3.36 -19.78
N LEU A 121 21.01 -3.77 -20.81
CA LEU A 121 19.62 -4.21 -20.69
C LEU A 121 19.52 -5.48 -19.82
N LEU A 122 20.33 -6.51 -20.12
CA LEU A 122 20.36 -7.76 -19.35
C LEU A 122 20.82 -7.54 -17.90
N GLY A 123 21.84 -6.69 -17.70
CA GLY A 123 22.25 -6.27 -16.35
C GLY A 123 21.14 -5.55 -15.58
N GLY A 124 20.33 -4.73 -16.25
CA GLY A 124 19.14 -4.08 -15.67
C GLY A 124 18.08 -5.09 -15.24
N LEU A 125 17.69 -6.00 -16.14
CA LEU A 125 16.72 -7.07 -15.85
C LEU A 125 17.19 -7.98 -14.70
N ALA A 126 18.48 -8.34 -14.68
CA ALA A 126 19.10 -9.09 -13.59
C ALA A 126 19.04 -8.34 -12.24
N PHE A 127 19.24 -7.01 -12.25
CA PHE A 127 19.20 -6.19 -11.04
C PHE A 127 17.79 -6.10 -10.43
N CYS A 128 16.72 -6.20 -11.24
CA CYS A 128 15.33 -6.17 -10.75
C CYS A 128 15.05 -7.22 -9.67
N LEU A 129 15.75 -8.36 -9.67
CA LEU A 129 15.67 -9.38 -8.62
C LEU A 129 15.81 -8.78 -7.21
N GLY A 130 16.72 -7.81 -7.02
CA GLY A 130 16.94 -7.20 -5.71
C GLY A 130 15.72 -6.42 -5.21
N LEU A 131 15.03 -5.68 -6.09
CA LEU A 131 13.83 -4.94 -5.74
C LEU A 131 12.62 -5.87 -5.56
N ILE A 132 12.50 -6.91 -6.39
CA ILE A 132 11.48 -7.96 -6.25
C ILE A 132 11.56 -8.61 -4.87
N LEU A 133 12.76 -9.02 -4.44
CA LEU A 133 12.96 -9.63 -3.12
C LEU A 133 12.56 -8.67 -1.98
N VAL A 134 12.94 -7.39 -2.08
CA VAL A 134 12.53 -6.34 -1.11
C VAL A 134 11.00 -6.21 -1.03
N VAL A 135 10.31 -6.11 -2.17
CA VAL A 135 8.86 -5.88 -2.25
C VAL A 135 8.07 -7.10 -1.78
N VAL A 136 8.48 -8.31 -2.19
CA VAL A 136 7.76 -9.55 -1.88
C VAL A 136 7.98 -9.98 -0.43
N ALA A 137 9.19 -9.83 0.11
CA ALA A 137 9.47 -10.14 1.52
C ALA A 137 9.06 -9.03 2.50
N GLY A 138 8.69 -7.83 2.01
CA GLY A 138 8.32 -6.69 2.85
C GLY A 138 9.50 -6.07 3.62
N ALA A 139 10.69 -6.09 3.02
CA ALA A 139 11.90 -5.54 3.64
C ALA A 139 11.92 -4.00 3.65
N GLU A 140 12.63 -3.39 4.60
CA GLU A 140 12.70 -1.93 4.74
C GLU A 140 13.85 -1.38 3.90
N LEU A 141 13.56 -0.85 2.71
CA LEU A 141 14.56 -0.24 1.83
C LEU A 141 14.47 1.30 1.88
N PHE A 142 15.60 1.98 2.07
CA PHE A 142 15.67 3.43 2.24
C PHE A 142 14.98 4.20 1.10
N THR A 143 15.28 3.85 -0.16
CA THR A 143 14.75 4.50 -1.36
C THR A 143 13.23 4.34 -1.47
N GLY A 144 12.69 3.16 -1.16
CA GLY A 144 11.24 2.94 -1.06
C GLY A 144 10.62 3.70 0.13
N ASN A 145 11.33 3.79 1.25
CA ASN A 145 10.90 4.52 2.45
C ASN A 145 10.94 6.05 2.29
N CYS A 146 11.48 6.59 1.19
CA CYS A 146 11.24 7.98 0.81
C CYS A 146 9.73 8.29 0.68
N LEU A 147 8.90 7.33 0.26
CA LEU A 147 7.45 7.49 0.15
C LEU A 147 6.72 7.73 1.49
N ILE A 148 7.37 7.50 2.65
CA ILE A 148 6.83 7.89 3.96
C ILE A 148 6.54 9.41 4.01
N ILE A 149 7.22 10.21 3.16
CA ILE A 149 6.95 11.64 3.00
C ILE A 149 5.48 11.97 2.70
N MET A 150 4.74 11.08 2.01
CA MET A 150 3.30 11.24 1.77
C MET A 150 2.53 11.31 3.09
N SER A 151 2.83 10.40 4.03
CA SER A 151 2.20 10.38 5.36
C SER A 151 2.63 11.54 6.27
N TRP A 152 3.78 12.16 5.99
CA TRP A 152 4.23 13.37 6.69
C TRP A 152 3.53 14.63 6.15
N MET A 153 3.41 14.77 4.82
CA MET A 153 2.69 15.88 4.19
C MET A 153 1.21 15.90 4.58
N SER A 154 0.58 14.72 4.71
CA SER A 154 -0.78 14.59 5.25
C SER A 154 -0.90 14.71 6.78
N GLY A 155 0.19 15.04 7.50
CA GLY A 155 0.20 15.24 8.94
C GLY A 155 0.05 13.99 9.82
N ARG A 156 -0.02 12.79 9.26
CA ARG A 156 -0.21 11.53 10.02
C ARG A 156 1.08 10.96 10.61
N THR A 157 2.25 11.36 10.11
CA THR A 157 3.58 10.99 10.60
C THR A 157 4.38 12.24 10.95
N SER A 158 5.03 12.28 12.11
CA SER A 158 5.87 13.42 12.49
C SER A 158 7.25 13.38 11.79
N LEU A 159 7.84 14.56 11.56
CA LEU A 159 9.16 14.67 10.94
C LEU A 159 10.24 13.87 11.69
N ALA A 160 10.18 13.84 13.02
CA ALA A 160 11.09 13.04 13.85
C ALA A 160 10.96 11.53 13.58
N ARG A 161 9.75 11.01 13.29
CA ARG A 161 9.55 9.60 12.91
C ARG A 161 10.06 9.31 11.51
N LEU A 162 9.86 10.25 10.56
CA LEU A 162 10.40 10.16 9.20
C LEU A 162 11.93 10.07 9.23
N LEU A 163 12.60 11.03 9.86
CA LEU A 163 14.06 11.09 9.95
C LEU A 163 14.65 9.90 10.73
N ARG A 164 13.98 9.44 11.82
CA ARG A 164 14.37 8.21 12.54
C ARG A 164 14.33 6.99 11.61
N ASN A 165 13.23 6.79 10.87
CA ASN A 165 13.13 5.64 9.96
C ASN A 165 14.21 5.71 8.88
N TRP A 166 14.36 6.87 8.21
CA TRP A 166 15.37 7.09 7.19
C TRP A 166 16.80 6.80 7.67
N GLY A 167 17.20 7.34 8.84
CA GLY A 167 18.51 7.09 9.41
C GLY A 167 18.74 5.61 9.75
N LEU A 168 17.80 4.98 10.47
CA LEU A 168 17.91 3.56 10.84
C LEU A 168 18.00 2.65 9.61
N VAL A 169 17.13 2.87 8.62
CA VAL A 169 17.06 2.04 7.42
C VAL A 169 18.30 2.24 6.54
N TYR A 170 18.79 3.46 6.39
CA TYR A 170 20.01 3.74 5.62
C TYR A 170 21.22 2.96 6.16
N PHE A 171 21.50 3.06 7.47
CA PHE A 171 22.62 2.33 8.09
C PHE A 171 22.38 0.81 8.13
N ALA A 172 21.14 0.35 8.30
CA ALA A 172 20.81 -1.07 8.24
C ALA A 172 20.99 -1.65 6.81
N ASN A 173 20.57 -0.93 5.77
CA ASN A 173 20.81 -1.32 4.37
C ASN A 173 22.32 -1.39 4.06
N LEU A 174 23.11 -0.45 4.57
CA LEU A 174 24.57 -0.48 4.45
C LEU A 174 25.19 -1.69 5.17
N ALA A 175 24.77 -1.97 6.42
CA ALA A 175 25.25 -3.13 7.16
C ALA A 175 24.90 -4.46 6.46
N GLY A 176 23.71 -4.56 5.87
CA GLY A 176 23.28 -5.72 5.09
C GLY A 176 24.06 -5.91 3.79
N SER A 177 24.33 -4.84 3.04
CA SER A 177 25.12 -4.96 1.80
C SER A 177 26.58 -5.29 2.10
N LEU A 178 27.18 -4.69 3.15
CA LEU A 178 28.53 -5.02 3.60
C LEU A 178 28.66 -6.45 4.13
N SER A 179 27.65 -6.98 4.84
CA SER A 179 27.66 -8.37 5.31
C SER A 179 27.62 -9.36 4.13
N LEU A 180 26.83 -9.07 3.09
CA LEU A 180 26.85 -9.86 1.86
C LEU A 180 28.22 -9.78 1.17
N VAL A 181 28.80 -8.59 1.01
CA VAL A 181 30.14 -8.43 0.44
C VAL A 181 31.18 -9.26 1.21
N GLY A 182 31.13 -9.26 2.54
CA GLY A 182 31.98 -10.12 3.37
C GLY A 182 31.81 -11.61 3.05
N LEU A 183 30.57 -12.08 2.87
CA LEU A 183 30.30 -13.46 2.45
C LEU A 183 30.80 -13.76 1.03
N MET A 184 30.68 -12.83 0.08
CA MET A 184 31.20 -13.00 -1.30
C MET A 184 32.73 -13.07 -1.34
N PHE A 185 33.42 -12.30 -0.49
CA PHE A 185 34.86 -12.42 -0.30
C PHE A 185 35.25 -13.75 0.33
N TYR A 186 34.60 -14.13 1.44
CA TYR A 186 34.87 -15.40 2.13
C TYR A 186 34.64 -16.64 1.24
N THR A 187 33.65 -16.58 0.35
CA THR A 187 33.34 -17.66 -0.61
C THR A 187 34.08 -17.57 -1.95
N ASN A 188 35.01 -16.61 -2.10
CA ASN A 188 35.82 -16.38 -3.30
C ASN A 188 35.04 -16.18 -4.61
N GLN A 189 33.77 -15.74 -4.57
CA GLN A 189 32.97 -15.55 -5.78
C GLN A 189 33.48 -14.42 -6.70
N TRP A 190 34.29 -13.50 -6.15
CA TRP A 190 34.99 -12.48 -6.92
C TRP A 190 36.09 -13.04 -7.86
N VAL A 191 36.52 -14.29 -7.64
CA VAL A 191 37.50 -15.02 -8.47
C VAL A 191 36.84 -15.68 -9.70
N PHE A 192 35.50 -15.69 -9.79
CA PHE A 192 34.79 -16.33 -10.90
C PHE A 192 35.15 -15.70 -12.26
N ASN A 193 35.16 -16.56 -13.30
CA ASN A 193 35.63 -16.26 -14.65
C ASN A 193 37.08 -15.73 -14.68
N ASP A 194 38.01 -16.46 -14.07
CA ASP A 194 39.43 -16.09 -13.93
C ASP A 194 39.62 -14.64 -13.42
N TYR A 195 39.01 -14.34 -12.28
CA TYR A 195 38.91 -13.01 -11.65
C TYR A 195 38.10 -11.96 -12.43
N GLY A 196 37.51 -12.31 -13.57
CA GLY A 196 36.72 -11.43 -14.42
C GLY A 196 35.52 -10.79 -13.71
N VAL A 197 34.84 -11.51 -12.81
CA VAL A 197 33.73 -10.96 -12.02
C VAL A 197 34.22 -9.88 -11.06
N GLY A 198 35.34 -10.12 -10.35
CA GLY A 198 35.98 -9.12 -9.49
C GLY A 198 36.50 -7.91 -10.27
N ALA A 199 37.11 -8.12 -11.43
CA ALA A 199 37.58 -7.06 -12.31
C ALA A 199 36.42 -6.18 -12.82
N ASN A 200 35.30 -6.79 -13.26
CA ASN A 200 34.10 -6.05 -13.66
C ASN A 200 33.50 -5.25 -12.48
N ALA A 201 33.43 -5.84 -11.28
CA ALA A 201 32.99 -5.14 -10.08
C ALA A 201 33.86 -3.90 -9.78
N LEU A 202 35.19 -4.01 -9.90
CA LEU A 202 36.13 -2.89 -9.72
C LEU A 202 35.94 -1.81 -10.79
N LEU A 203 35.76 -2.17 -12.06
CA LEU A 203 35.49 -1.21 -13.14
C LEU A 203 34.16 -0.46 -12.91
N ILE A 204 33.11 -1.15 -12.47
CA ILE A 204 31.82 -0.56 -12.10
C ILE A 204 31.98 0.39 -10.90
N ALA A 205 32.81 0.04 -9.91
CA ALA A 205 33.09 0.89 -8.76
C ALA A 205 33.88 2.14 -9.15
N ASN A 206 34.96 2.00 -9.93
CA ASN A 206 35.79 3.10 -10.39
C ASN A 206 34.96 4.14 -11.16
N ALA A 207 34.15 3.68 -12.13
CA ALA A 207 33.27 4.54 -12.92
C ALA A 207 32.14 5.24 -12.10
N LYS A 208 31.92 4.83 -10.84
CA LYS A 208 30.98 5.50 -9.92
C LYS A 208 31.67 6.52 -9.01
N VAL A 209 32.89 6.24 -8.53
CA VAL A 209 33.63 7.17 -7.66
C VAL A 209 34.21 8.36 -8.43
N ASP A 210 34.50 8.18 -9.72
CA ASP A 210 34.98 9.25 -10.61
C ASP A 210 33.88 10.23 -11.08
N LEU A 211 32.64 10.10 -10.60
CA LEU A 211 31.55 11.00 -10.97
C LEU A 211 31.66 12.36 -10.28
N THR A 212 31.51 13.43 -11.05
CA THR A 212 31.32 14.78 -10.49
C THR A 212 30.04 14.83 -9.66
N PHE A 213 30.05 15.59 -8.55
CA PHE A 213 28.93 15.67 -7.62
C PHE A 213 27.58 15.99 -8.30
N GLY A 214 27.55 16.95 -9.24
CA GLY A 214 26.34 17.29 -9.99
C GLY A 214 25.80 16.13 -10.83
N SER A 215 26.69 15.35 -11.48
CA SER A 215 26.30 14.16 -12.25
C SER A 215 25.81 13.03 -11.34
N ALA A 216 26.46 12.82 -10.19
CA ALA A 216 26.06 11.83 -9.19
C ALA A 216 24.68 12.18 -8.60
N LEU A 217 24.45 13.45 -8.24
CA LEU A 217 23.18 13.95 -7.71
C LEU A 217 22.03 13.78 -8.72
N ALA A 218 22.22 14.21 -9.97
CA ALA A 218 21.20 14.07 -11.01
C ALA A 218 20.84 12.60 -11.29
N ARG A 219 21.84 11.71 -11.36
CA ARG A 219 21.62 10.26 -11.50
C ARG A 219 20.90 9.68 -10.27
N GLY A 220 21.21 10.14 -9.07
CA GLY A 220 20.55 9.75 -7.83
C GLY A 220 19.07 10.13 -7.79
N ILE A 221 18.73 11.36 -8.21
CA ILE A 221 17.35 11.84 -8.32
C ILE A 221 16.54 10.98 -9.30
N LEU A 222 17.07 10.75 -10.51
CA LEU A 222 16.41 9.94 -11.54
C LEU A 222 16.25 8.47 -11.09
N CYS A 223 17.28 7.89 -10.47
CA CYS A 223 17.22 6.54 -9.93
C CYS A 223 16.13 6.41 -8.85
N ASN A 224 16.09 7.32 -7.88
CA ASN A 224 15.10 7.27 -6.81
C ASN A 224 13.68 7.55 -7.30
N ALA A 225 13.51 8.40 -8.32
CA ALA A 225 12.21 8.61 -8.98
C ALA A 225 11.67 7.30 -9.57
N LEU A 226 12.50 6.52 -10.27
CA LEU A 226 12.12 5.21 -10.81
C LEU A 226 11.82 4.18 -9.71
N VAL A 227 12.62 4.14 -8.64
CA VAL A 227 12.37 3.21 -7.51
C VAL A 227 11.07 3.56 -6.77
N CYS A 228 10.84 4.84 -6.48
CA CYS A 228 9.58 5.29 -5.88
C CYS A 228 8.38 4.99 -6.80
N LEU A 229 8.54 5.13 -8.12
CA LEU A 229 7.49 4.78 -9.09
C LEU A 229 7.19 3.27 -9.10
N ALA A 230 8.19 2.39 -9.09
CA ALA A 230 7.98 0.95 -9.02
C ALA A 230 7.22 0.54 -7.73
N ILE A 231 7.62 1.08 -6.58
CA ILE A 231 6.90 0.85 -5.31
C ILE A 231 5.47 1.43 -5.36
N TRP A 232 5.28 2.57 -6.01
CA TRP A 232 3.95 3.18 -6.21
C TRP A 232 3.06 2.28 -7.09
N LEU A 233 3.56 1.78 -8.22
CA LEU A 233 2.84 0.83 -9.08
C LEU A 233 2.52 -0.49 -8.34
N CYS A 234 3.42 -0.97 -7.49
CA CYS A 234 3.15 -2.08 -6.58
C CYS A 234 1.98 -1.83 -5.58
N PHE A 235 1.50 -0.59 -5.43
CA PHE A 235 0.28 -0.30 -4.68
C PHE A 235 -1.00 -0.49 -5.50
N SER A 236 -0.97 -0.41 -6.84
CA SER A 236 -2.14 -0.73 -7.68
C SER A 236 -2.34 -2.23 -7.87
N ALA A 237 -1.23 -2.98 -7.86
CA ALA A 237 -1.18 -4.44 -7.94
C ALA A 237 -2.06 -5.18 -6.89
N ARG A 238 -2.69 -6.27 -7.34
CA ARG A 238 -3.49 -7.20 -6.53
C ARG A 238 -2.69 -8.45 -6.14
N THR A 239 -1.89 -9.00 -7.07
CA THR A 239 -1.12 -10.24 -6.89
C THR A 239 0.38 -9.99 -6.68
N VAL A 240 1.14 -11.04 -6.40
CA VAL A 240 2.62 -11.00 -6.40
C VAL A 240 3.18 -10.89 -7.82
N VAL A 241 2.52 -11.49 -8.82
CA VAL A 241 2.94 -11.42 -10.22
C VAL A 241 2.84 -9.99 -10.75
N ASP A 242 1.72 -9.30 -10.43
CA ASP A 242 1.51 -7.90 -10.79
C ASP A 242 2.65 -7.01 -10.26
N LYS A 243 3.11 -7.24 -9.02
CA LYS A 243 4.23 -6.52 -8.38
C LYS A 243 5.60 -6.84 -8.95
N ILE A 244 5.75 -7.97 -9.64
CA ILE A 244 7.00 -8.38 -10.30
C ILE A 244 7.10 -7.75 -11.70
N LEU A 245 5.96 -7.48 -12.34
CA LEU A 245 5.86 -6.88 -13.66
C LEU A 245 5.77 -5.35 -13.66
N ALA A 246 5.51 -4.73 -12.50
CA ALA A 246 5.32 -3.30 -12.28
C ALA A 246 6.63 -2.54 -11.96
#